data_AF-A0A520GB54-F1
#
_entry.id   AF-A0A520GB54-F1
#
_cell.length_a   1.000
_cell.length_b   1.000
_cell.length_c   1.000
_cell.angle_alpha   90.00
_cell.angle_beta   90.00
_cell.angle_gamma   90.00
#
_symmetry.space_group_name_H-M   'P 1'
#
loop_
_entity.id
_entity.type
_entity.pdbx_description
1 polymer ?
#
loop_
_entity_poly.entity_id
_entity_poly.type
_entity_poly.pdbx_seq_one_letter_code
_entity_poly.pdbx_strand_id
1 'polypeptide(L)'
;MHALELIEKRTAGLMKMGLKSSAAVIQRVCPLIGDAREAGFSHRAIYEALSAAGLQTTWTNYRIALGRATKAANRATNRIVASARRPASEREPAIQGHALAPSDDRHQAVPEIARSGATGSNGMNCFKSSSAGTSTATHVMDALRQAREVANSKDYGQIARDLYRQEQRNRRRKDPP
;
A
#
# COMPACT_ATOMS: atom_id res chain seq x y z
N MET A 1 -16.55 -28.84 -12.53
CA MET A 1 -17.35 -28.48 -11.33
C MET A 1 -16.55 -28.53 -10.02
N HIS A 2 -15.40 -29.20 -9.95
CA HIS A 2 -14.67 -29.41 -8.68
C HIS A 2 -13.95 -28.19 -8.08
N ALA A 3 -13.71 -27.11 -8.83
CA ALA A 3 -12.93 -25.97 -8.33
C ALA A 3 -13.65 -25.19 -7.22
N LEU A 4 -14.97 -25.00 -7.32
CA LEU A 4 -15.76 -24.30 -6.30
C LEU A 4 -15.88 -25.12 -5.02
N GLU A 5 -16.13 -26.43 -5.13
CA GLU A 5 -16.16 -27.34 -3.98
C GLU A 5 -14.83 -27.37 -3.22
N LEU A 6 -13.71 -27.31 -3.96
CA LEU A 6 -12.38 -27.26 -3.36
C LEU A 6 -12.16 -25.96 -2.58
N ILE A 7 -12.60 -24.82 -3.13
CA ILE A 7 -12.57 -23.52 -2.45
C ILE A 7 -13.42 -23.57 -1.18
N GLU A 8 -14.61 -24.15 -1.23
CA GLU A 8 -15.51 -24.27 -0.09
C GLU A 8 -14.88 -25.12 1.02
N LYS A 9 -14.44 -26.34 0.69
CA LYS A 9 -13.77 -27.25 1.64
C LYS A 9 -12.54 -26.62 2.28
N ARG A 10 -11.70 -25.94 1.47
CA ARG A 10 -10.48 -25.29 1.98
C ARG A 10 -10.81 -24.13 2.91
N THR A 11 -11.81 -23.34 2.55
CA THR A 11 -12.28 -22.20 3.36
C THR A 11 -12.87 -22.67 4.68
N ALA A 12 -13.73 -23.68 4.65
CA ALA A 12 -14.28 -24.30 5.85
C ALA A 12 -13.18 -24.86 6.76
N GLY A 13 -12.15 -25.50 6.20
CA GLY A 13 -10.98 -25.95 6.95
C GLY A 13 -10.20 -24.81 7.62
N LEU A 14 -10.01 -23.69 6.91
CA LEU A 14 -9.35 -22.50 7.48
C LEU A 14 -10.17 -21.86 8.60
N MET A 15 -11.50 -21.83 8.47
CA MET A 15 -12.40 -21.34 9.51
C MET A 15 -12.39 -22.26 10.74
N LYS A 16 -12.35 -23.59 10.55
CA LYS A 16 -12.19 -24.57 11.64
C LYS A 16 -10.88 -24.40 12.40
N MET A 17 -9.80 -24.00 11.71
CA MET A 17 -8.51 -23.66 12.35
C MET A 17 -8.53 -22.31 13.07
N GLY A 18 -9.67 -21.63 13.15
CA GLY A 18 -9.84 -20.42 13.94
C GLY A 18 -9.20 -19.18 13.32
N LEU A 19 -9.02 -19.14 11.99
CA LEU A 19 -8.58 -17.91 11.33
C LEU A 19 -9.68 -16.85 11.42
N LYS A 20 -9.47 -15.89 12.34
CA LYS A 20 -10.44 -14.81 12.63
C LYS A 20 -10.52 -13.74 11.54
N SER A 21 -9.53 -13.66 10.65
CA SER A 21 -9.45 -12.60 9.63
C SER A 21 -9.84 -13.11 8.26
N SER A 22 -10.92 -12.57 7.71
CA SER A 22 -11.38 -12.88 6.35
C SER A 22 -10.32 -12.56 5.29
N ALA A 23 -9.52 -11.52 5.52
CA ALA A 23 -8.41 -11.18 4.61
C ALA A 23 -7.31 -12.25 4.60
N ALA A 24 -7.00 -12.83 5.77
CA ALA A 24 -6.02 -13.92 5.86
C ALA A 24 -6.52 -15.21 5.21
N VAL A 25 -7.83 -15.50 5.33
CA VAL A 25 -8.47 -16.62 4.63
C VAL A 25 -8.38 -16.42 3.12
N ILE A 26 -8.78 -15.24 2.62
CA ILE A 26 -8.72 -14.91 1.18
C ILE A 26 -7.28 -14.99 0.66
N GLN A 27 -6.30 -14.53 1.43
CA GLN A 27 -4.89 -14.63 1.04
C GLN A 27 -4.43 -16.08 0.85
N ARG A 28 -4.88 -17.01 1.71
CA ARG A 28 -4.53 -18.43 1.63
C ARG A 28 -5.25 -19.18 0.53
N VAL A 29 -6.46 -18.75 0.17
CA VAL A 29 -7.28 -19.36 -0.90
C VAL A 29 -7.04 -18.67 -2.25
N CYS A 30 -6.32 -17.55 -2.29
CA CYS A 30 -6.03 -16.77 -3.50
C CYS A 30 -5.50 -17.60 -4.69
N PRO A 31 -4.58 -18.58 -4.52
CA PRO A 31 -4.14 -19.42 -5.64
C PRO A 31 -5.30 -20.23 -6.24
N LEU A 32 -6.13 -20.86 -5.40
CA LEU A 32 -7.31 -21.62 -5.83
C LEU A 32 -8.36 -20.74 -6.51
N ILE A 33 -8.48 -19.48 -6.08
CA ILE A 33 -9.32 -18.49 -6.74
C ILE A 33 -8.78 -18.18 -8.14
N GLY A 34 -7.46 -18.12 -8.32
CA GLY A 34 -6.80 -18.01 -9.62
C GLY A 34 -7.16 -19.19 -10.53
N ASP A 35 -6.97 -20.41 -10.06
CA ASP A 35 -7.27 -21.64 -10.81
C ASP A 35 -8.77 -21.70 -11.20
N ALA A 36 -9.67 -21.32 -10.30
CA ALA A 36 -11.09 -21.23 -10.60
C ALA A 36 -11.41 -20.14 -11.65
N ARG A 37 -10.67 -19.04 -11.66
CA ARG A 37 -10.83 -17.99 -12.68
C ARG A 37 -10.36 -18.46 -14.05
N GLU A 38 -9.26 -19.20 -14.11
CA GLU A 38 -8.77 -19.82 -15.34
C GLU A 38 -9.74 -20.89 -15.87
N ALA A 39 -10.40 -21.61 -14.97
CA ALA A 39 -11.47 -22.55 -15.30
C ALA A 39 -12.80 -21.87 -15.73
N GLY A 40 -12.86 -20.54 -15.77
CA GLY A 40 -14.01 -19.78 -16.28
C GLY A 40 -15.05 -19.37 -15.24
N PHE A 41 -14.82 -19.60 -13.94
CA PHE A 41 -15.78 -19.22 -12.91
C PHE A 41 -15.82 -17.69 -12.72
N SER A 42 -17.02 -17.16 -12.52
CA SER A 42 -17.20 -15.73 -12.21
C SER A 42 -16.74 -15.45 -10.77
N HIS A 43 -16.23 -14.25 -10.52
CA HIS A 43 -15.92 -13.82 -9.15
C HIS A 43 -17.14 -13.89 -8.23
N ARG A 44 -18.34 -13.73 -8.79
CA ARG A 44 -19.60 -13.82 -8.04
C ARG A 44 -19.84 -15.24 -7.52
N ALA A 45 -19.68 -16.26 -8.38
CA ALA A 45 -19.82 -17.66 -7.99
C ALA A 45 -18.78 -18.07 -6.94
N ILE A 46 -17.54 -17.57 -7.08
CA ILE A 46 -16.48 -17.82 -6.10
C ILE A 46 -16.82 -17.19 -4.74
N TYR A 47 -17.35 -15.96 -4.74
CA TYR A 47 -17.80 -15.30 -3.51
C TYR A 47 -18.97 -16.04 -2.84
N GLU A 48 -19.92 -16.54 -3.61
CA GLU A 48 -21.03 -17.34 -3.08
C GLU A 48 -20.52 -18.64 -2.45
N ALA A 49 -19.55 -19.32 -3.07
CA ALA A 49 -18.90 -20.50 -2.48
C ALA A 49 -18.14 -20.18 -1.17
N LEU A 50 -17.46 -19.03 -1.11
CA LEU A 50 -16.80 -18.57 0.12
C LEU A 50 -17.82 -18.25 1.22
N SER A 51 -18.95 -17.62 0.87
CA SER A 51 -20.04 -17.31 1.80
C SER A 51 -20.70 -18.58 2.31
N ALA A 52 -20.92 -19.58 1.45
CA ALA A 52 -21.45 -20.89 1.82
C ALA A 52 -20.52 -21.64 2.79
N ALA A 53 -19.20 -21.48 2.64
CA ALA A 53 -18.20 -22.01 3.57
C ALA A 53 -18.15 -21.28 4.93
N GLY A 54 -19.00 -20.27 5.14
CA GLY A 54 -19.10 -19.52 6.40
C GLY A 54 -18.19 -18.28 6.48
N LEU A 55 -17.59 -17.84 5.37
CA LEU A 55 -16.81 -16.61 5.35
C LEU A 55 -17.74 -15.39 5.36
N GLN A 56 -17.97 -14.81 6.53
CA GLN A 56 -18.74 -13.58 6.68
C GLN A 56 -17.90 -12.40 6.18
N THR A 57 -18.10 -12.00 4.93
CA THR A 57 -17.47 -10.81 4.34
C THR A 57 -18.39 -10.18 3.31
N THR A 58 -18.28 -8.86 3.12
CA THR A 58 -19.04 -8.17 2.07
C THR A 58 -18.36 -8.34 0.71
N TRP A 59 -19.12 -8.23 -0.36
CA TRP A 59 -18.60 -8.26 -1.73
C TRP A 59 -17.44 -7.28 -1.97
N THR A 60 -17.56 -6.06 -1.43
CA THR A 60 -16.51 -5.03 -1.53
C THR A 60 -15.24 -5.44 -0.79
N ASN A 61 -15.37 -5.96 0.44
CA ASN A 61 -14.24 -6.41 1.23
C ASN A 61 -13.54 -7.61 0.59
N TYR A 62 -14.29 -8.53 -0.02
CA TYR A 62 -13.75 -9.61 -0.83
C TYR A 62 -12.85 -9.08 -1.96
N ARG A 63 -13.34 -8.13 -2.77
CA ARG A 63 -12.56 -7.57 -3.90
C ARG A 63 -11.29 -6.87 -3.42
N ILE A 64 -11.38 -6.08 -2.35
CA ILE A 64 -10.22 -5.39 -1.77
C ILE A 64 -9.20 -6.40 -1.24
N ALA A 65 -9.64 -7.39 -0.47
CA ALA A 65 -8.77 -8.42 0.08
C ALA A 65 -8.12 -9.26 -1.03
N LEU A 66 -8.86 -9.60 -2.08
CA LEU A 66 -8.33 -10.31 -3.25
C LEU A 66 -7.26 -9.47 -3.96
N GLY A 67 -7.55 -8.20 -4.26
CA GLY A 67 -6.57 -7.30 -4.88
C GLY A 67 -5.29 -7.14 -4.04
N ARG A 68 -5.42 -7.08 -2.72
CA ARG A 68 -4.28 -7.06 -1.79
C ARG A 68 -3.52 -8.39 -1.79
N ALA A 69 -4.22 -9.51 -1.77
CA ALA A 69 -3.62 -10.84 -1.80
C ALA A 69 -2.84 -11.09 -3.10
N THR A 70 -3.42 -10.75 -4.27
CA THR A 70 -2.73 -10.85 -5.56
C THR A 70 -1.49 -9.95 -5.61
N LYS A 71 -1.59 -8.71 -5.13
CA LYS A 71 -0.45 -7.79 -5.07
C LYS A 71 0.65 -8.32 -4.13
N ALA A 72 0.28 -8.90 -3.00
CA ALA A 72 1.21 -9.50 -2.06
C ALA A 72 1.91 -10.73 -2.67
N ALA A 73 1.18 -11.58 -3.39
CA ALA A 73 1.74 -12.74 -4.10
C ALA A 73 2.75 -12.33 -5.18
N ASN A 74 2.43 -11.30 -5.97
CA ASN A 74 3.34 -10.76 -6.99
C ASN A 74 4.61 -10.14 -6.36
N ARG A 75 4.47 -9.44 -5.24
CA ARG A 75 5.62 -8.89 -4.50
C ARG A 75 6.52 -10.00 -3.92
N ALA A 76 5.94 -11.07 -3.38
CA ALA A 76 6.70 -12.20 -2.86
C ALA A 76 7.52 -12.87 -3.97
N THR A 77 6.90 -13.09 -5.13
CA THR A 77 7.56 -13.66 -6.31
C THR A 77 8.71 -12.77 -6.79
N ASN A 78 8.47 -11.46 -6.96
CA ASN A 78 9.51 -10.51 -7.36
C ASN A 78 10.66 -10.43 -6.34
N ARG A 79 10.37 -10.57 -5.04
CA ARG A 79 11.41 -10.61 -4.01
C ARG A 79 12.29 -11.85 -4.14
N ILE A 80 11.71 -13.02 -4.40
CA ILE A 80 12.48 -14.26 -4.59
C ILE A 80 13.39 -14.14 -5.82
N VAL A 81 12.87 -13.63 -6.94
CA VAL A 81 13.65 -13.42 -8.17
C VAL A 81 14.76 -12.37 -7.96
N ALA A 82 14.46 -11.27 -7.25
CA ALA A 82 15.45 -10.25 -6.92
C ALA A 82 16.55 -10.77 -5.98
N SER A 83 16.18 -11.61 -5.01
CA SER A 83 17.14 -12.27 -4.12
C SER A 83 17.99 -13.32 -4.85
N ALA A 84 17.44 -14.03 -5.84
CA ALA A 84 18.19 -14.97 -6.67
C ALA A 84 19.16 -14.29 -7.65
N ARG A 85 18.92 -13.03 -8.00
CA ARG A 85 19.80 -12.22 -8.86
C ARG A 85 20.92 -11.49 -8.10
N ARG A 86 21.01 -11.63 -6.78
CA ARG A 86 22.11 -11.06 -6.01
C ARG A 86 23.35 -11.94 -6.26
N PRO A 87 24.37 -11.49 -7.01
CA PRO A 87 25.55 -12.30 -7.27
C PRO A 87 26.23 -12.64 -5.95
N ALA A 88 26.62 -13.90 -5.80
CA ALA A 88 27.27 -14.48 -4.62
C ALA A 88 28.74 -14.02 -4.48
N SER A 89 29.00 -12.73 -4.59
CA SER A 89 30.35 -12.13 -4.49
C SER A 89 30.40 -11.06 -3.40
N GLU A 90 30.04 -11.42 -2.17
CA GLU A 90 30.45 -10.70 -0.94
C GLU A 90 30.05 -11.51 0.29
N ARG A 91 30.70 -12.67 0.46
CA ARG A 91 30.82 -13.36 1.74
C ARG A 91 32.26 -13.86 1.84
N GLU A 92 33.19 -12.93 1.99
CA GLU A 92 34.46 -13.25 2.64
C GLU A 92 34.24 -13.21 4.16
N PRO A 93 34.52 -14.31 4.89
CA PRO A 93 34.65 -14.28 6.33
C PRO A 93 36.09 -13.88 6.69
N ALA A 94 36.33 -12.59 6.91
CA ALA A 94 37.56 -12.14 7.55
C ALA A 94 37.49 -12.47 9.05
N ILE A 95 38.12 -13.60 9.41
CA ILE A 95 38.54 -13.93 10.77
C ILE A 95 39.94 -13.29 11.00
N GLN A 96 40.20 -12.85 12.24
CA GLN A 96 41.43 -12.25 12.82
C GLN A 96 41.55 -10.72 12.72
N GLY A 97 41.82 -9.97 13.79
CA GLY A 97 42.26 -10.37 15.13
C GLY A 97 42.26 -9.21 16.14
N HIS A 98 42.57 -9.61 17.38
CA HIS A 98 42.64 -8.85 18.63
C HIS A 98 43.29 -7.47 18.59
N ALA A 99 42.74 -6.54 19.39
CA ALA A 99 43.52 -5.72 20.33
C ALA A 99 42.65 -5.15 21.47
N LEU A 100 42.95 -5.67 22.66
CA LEU A 100 42.81 -5.19 24.04
C LEU A 100 42.29 -3.75 24.30
N ALA A 101 41.38 -3.66 25.28
CA ALA A 101 40.97 -2.46 26.02
C ALA A 101 42.12 -1.86 26.88
N PRO A 102 42.00 -0.65 27.46
CA PRO A 102 41.23 -0.47 28.71
C PRO A 102 40.51 0.89 28.92
N SER A 103 39.55 0.82 29.85
CA SER A 103 38.97 1.80 30.80
C SER A 103 39.23 3.31 30.67
N ASP A 104 38.18 4.13 30.79
CA ASP A 104 37.89 4.90 32.03
C ASP A 104 36.53 5.64 31.96
N ASP A 105 35.70 5.43 32.99
CA ASP A 105 34.97 6.43 33.78
C ASP A 105 34.50 7.76 33.12
N ARG A 106 33.16 7.96 33.03
CA ARG A 106 32.39 8.88 33.92
C ARG A 106 31.07 9.41 33.34
N HIS A 107 30.07 9.40 34.24
CA HIS A 107 28.95 10.33 34.44
C HIS A 107 27.74 10.35 33.48
N GLN A 108 26.67 9.68 33.94
CA GLN A 108 25.47 10.31 34.53
C GLN A 108 24.66 11.29 33.66
N ALA A 109 23.44 10.88 33.25
CA ALA A 109 22.18 11.57 33.57
C ALA A 109 20.97 10.88 32.90
N VAL A 110 20.02 10.46 33.75
CA VAL A 110 18.61 10.16 33.42
C VAL A 110 17.86 11.49 33.45
N PRO A 111 16.88 11.75 32.56
CA PRO A 111 15.45 11.68 32.93
C PRO A 111 14.59 11.21 31.75
N GLU A 112 13.29 11.00 31.81
CA GLU A 112 12.29 10.74 32.83
C GLU A 112 10.99 10.57 32.02
N ILE A 113 10.12 9.70 32.50
CA ILE A 113 8.88 9.29 31.87
C ILE A 113 7.87 10.44 32.01
N ALA A 114 7.35 10.97 30.91
CA ALA A 114 6.15 11.79 30.92
C ALA A 114 5.08 11.20 29.99
N ARG A 115 4.13 10.51 30.61
CA ARG A 115 2.77 10.26 30.09
C ARG A 115 1.97 11.56 30.08
N SER A 116 1.20 11.78 29.02
CA SER A 116 -0.13 12.42 28.93
C SER A 116 -0.30 12.88 27.47
N GLY A 117 -1.36 12.58 26.71
CA GLY A 117 -2.78 12.69 27.04
C GLY A 117 -3.37 13.86 26.21
N ALA A 118 -4.58 13.67 25.68
CA ALA A 118 -5.46 14.65 24.97
C ALA A 118 -5.28 14.77 23.43
N THR A 119 -6.25 14.31 22.59
CA THR A 119 -7.41 15.06 22.03
C THR A 119 -7.03 16.43 21.48
N GLY A 120 -7.22 16.81 20.21
CA GLY A 120 -8.41 16.70 19.35
C GLY A 120 -8.75 18.11 18.81
N SER A 121 -9.28 18.20 17.59
CA SER A 121 -9.88 19.38 16.90
C SER A 121 -8.96 20.56 16.54
N ASN A 122 -8.84 20.96 15.25
CA ASN A 122 -9.77 21.73 14.41
C ASN A 122 -9.64 23.25 14.62
N GLY A 123 -9.37 24.02 13.56
CA GLY A 123 -9.64 25.47 13.54
C GLY A 123 -8.59 26.36 12.87
N MET A 124 -8.98 26.88 11.70
CA MET A 124 -8.58 28.17 11.11
C MET A 124 -7.11 28.58 10.99
N ASN A 125 -6.65 28.64 9.73
CA ASN A 125 -5.81 29.71 9.18
C ASN A 125 -5.95 29.61 7.65
N CYS A 126 -6.12 30.65 6.85
CA CYS A 126 -6.26 32.07 7.07
C CYS A 126 -6.77 32.62 5.72
N PHE A 127 -7.75 33.51 5.77
CA PHE A 127 -8.20 34.24 4.60
C PHE A 127 -7.01 35.02 4.00
N LYS A 128 -6.63 34.68 2.76
CA LYS A 128 -6.02 35.64 1.84
C LYS A 128 -6.82 35.62 0.55
N SER A 129 -7.90 36.38 0.57
CA SER A 129 -8.45 36.98 -0.65
C SER A 129 -7.42 37.98 -1.15
N SER A 130 -6.74 37.65 -2.23
CA SER A 130 -6.12 38.64 -3.10
C SER A 130 -6.89 38.64 -4.41
N SER A 131 -7.60 39.74 -4.59
CA SER A 131 -8.31 40.13 -5.80
C SER A 131 -7.35 40.31 -6.98
N ALA A 132 -7.77 39.84 -8.16
CA ALA A 132 -7.61 40.47 -9.48
C ALA A 132 -7.60 39.40 -10.59
N GLY A 133 -8.52 39.52 -11.55
CA GLY A 133 -8.43 38.81 -12.83
C GLY A 133 -9.74 38.15 -13.25
N THR A 134 -10.47 38.83 -14.12
CA THR A 134 -11.63 38.36 -14.88
C THR A 134 -11.27 37.22 -15.86
N SER A 135 -10.87 36.05 -15.34
CA SER A 135 -10.63 34.82 -16.13
C SER A 135 -11.18 33.55 -15.44
N THR A 136 -12.13 33.73 -14.53
CA THR A 136 -12.36 32.82 -13.40
C THR A 136 -13.24 31.61 -13.69
N ALA A 137 -14.24 31.69 -14.57
CA ALA A 137 -15.14 30.55 -14.80
C ALA A 137 -14.47 29.43 -15.63
N THR A 138 -13.83 29.80 -16.75
CA THR A 138 -13.17 28.83 -17.64
C THR A 138 -11.95 28.19 -16.98
N HIS A 139 -11.16 28.97 -16.24
CA HIS A 139 -9.97 28.47 -15.55
C HIS A 139 -10.31 27.53 -14.39
N VAL A 140 -11.42 27.78 -13.68
CA VAL A 140 -11.91 26.86 -12.63
C VAL A 140 -12.43 25.57 -13.24
N MET A 141 -13.15 25.62 -14.37
CA MET A 141 -13.65 24.41 -15.04
C MET A 141 -12.52 23.57 -15.64
N ASP A 142 -11.48 24.23 -16.17
CA ASP A 142 -10.31 23.54 -16.70
C ASP A 142 -9.46 22.92 -15.57
N ALA A 143 -9.30 23.64 -14.46
CA ALA A 143 -8.66 23.11 -13.25
C ALA A 143 -9.42 21.90 -12.67
N LEU A 144 -10.75 21.93 -12.66
CA LEU A 144 -11.58 20.80 -12.21
C LEU A 144 -11.48 19.60 -13.16
N ARG A 145 -11.38 19.84 -14.47
CA ARG A 145 -11.19 18.78 -15.47
C ARG A 145 -9.83 18.12 -15.30
N GLN A 146 -8.75 18.91 -15.21
CA GLN A 146 -7.41 18.41 -14.94
C GLN A 146 -7.37 17.65 -13.61
N ALA A 147 -7.97 18.19 -12.54
CA ALA A 147 -8.03 17.52 -11.25
C ALA A 147 -8.73 16.16 -11.35
N ARG A 148 -9.80 16.03 -12.15
CA ARG A 148 -10.47 14.73 -12.39
C ARG A 148 -9.62 13.75 -13.20
N GLU A 149 -8.90 14.22 -14.20
CA GLU A 149 -8.01 13.36 -15.00
C GLU A 149 -6.84 12.83 -14.17
N VAL A 150 -6.22 13.70 -13.37
CA VAL A 150 -5.22 13.28 -12.37
C VAL A 150 -5.86 12.34 -11.35
N ALA A 151 -7.06 12.67 -10.88
CA ALA A 151 -7.81 11.87 -9.91
C ALA A 151 -8.25 10.49 -10.43
N ASN A 152 -8.21 10.23 -11.74
CA ASN A 152 -8.66 8.98 -12.35
C ASN A 152 -7.52 8.21 -13.02
N SER A 153 -6.32 8.78 -13.08
CA SER A 153 -5.12 8.15 -13.63
C SER A 153 -4.48 7.19 -12.62
N LYS A 154 -4.07 6.00 -13.04
CA LYS A 154 -3.37 5.03 -12.17
C LYS A 154 -1.98 5.48 -11.72
N ASP A 155 -1.43 6.54 -12.33
CA ASP A 155 -0.03 6.98 -12.17
C ASP A 155 0.09 8.38 -11.53
N TYR A 156 -0.71 8.65 -10.48
CA TYR A 156 -0.68 9.90 -9.71
C TYR A 156 0.73 10.40 -9.37
N GLY A 157 1.65 9.49 -9.01
CA GLY A 157 3.02 9.85 -8.65
C GLY A 157 3.87 10.34 -9.82
N GLN A 158 3.57 9.93 -11.05
CA GLN A 158 4.22 10.43 -12.26
C GLN A 158 3.72 11.85 -12.57
N ILE A 159 2.39 12.02 -12.55
CA ILE A 159 1.74 13.30 -12.85
C ILE A 159 2.13 14.39 -11.85
N ALA A 160 2.16 14.08 -10.54
CA ALA A 160 2.59 15.03 -9.52
C ALA A 160 4.04 15.51 -9.73
N ARG A 161 4.94 14.60 -10.15
CA ARG A 161 6.33 14.95 -10.46
C ARG A 161 6.45 15.85 -11.69
N ASP A 162 5.63 15.63 -12.70
CA ASP A 162 5.68 16.42 -13.93
C ASP A 162 5.04 17.80 -13.74
N LEU A 163 3.93 17.89 -13.00
CA LEU A 163 3.35 19.17 -12.58
C LEU A 163 4.34 20.01 -11.77
N TYR A 164 5.03 19.38 -10.81
CA TYR A 164 6.06 20.07 -10.01
C TYR A 164 7.20 20.60 -10.90
N ARG A 165 7.69 19.80 -11.86
CA ARG A 165 8.71 20.24 -12.81
C ARG A 165 8.23 21.41 -13.68
N GLN A 166 6.97 21.39 -14.09
CA GLN A 166 6.37 22.44 -14.90
C GLN A 166 6.22 23.74 -14.11
N GLU A 167 5.79 23.67 -12.84
CA GLU A 167 5.71 24.82 -11.95
C GLU A 167 7.09 25.46 -11.69
N GLN A 168 8.13 24.63 -11.50
CA GLN A 168 9.51 25.11 -11.35
C GLN A 168 10.01 25.88 -12.57
N ARG A 169 9.66 25.43 -13.79
CA ARG A 169 9.99 26.16 -15.03
C ARG A 169 9.24 27.48 -15.12
N ASN A 170 7.96 27.50 -14.73
CA ASN A 170 7.16 28.71 -14.75
C ASN A 170 7.66 29.75 -13.75
N ARG A 171 8.11 29.34 -12.57
CA ARG A 171 8.74 30.23 -11.59
C ARG A 171 10.02 30.86 -12.13
N ARG A 172 10.90 30.05 -12.73
CA ARG A 172 12.14 30.54 -13.38
C ARG A 172 11.90 31.52 -14.53
N ARG A 173 10.75 31.44 -15.21
CA ARG A 173 10.37 32.38 -16.27
C ARG A 173 9.76 33.67 -15.73
N LYS A 174 9.20 33.64 -14.52
CA LYS A 174 8.50 34.78 -13.92
C LYS A 174 9.47 35.77 -13.27
N ASP A 175 10.60 35.28 -12.76
CA ASP A 175 11.68 36.09 -12.20
C ASP A 175 12.98 35.83 -12.98
N PRO A 176 13.23 36.56 -14.09
CA PRO A 176 14.54 36.54 -14.73
C PRO A 176 15.57 37.23 -13.82
N PRO A 177 16.83 36.77 -13.80
CA PRO A 177 17.90 37.43 -13.07
C PRO A 177 18.22 38.82 -13.60
#